data_AF-A0A4Q3D0X5-F1
#
_entry.id   AF-A0A4Q3D0X5-F1
#
_cell.length_a   1.000
_cell.length_b   1.000
_cell.length_c   1.000
_cell.angle_alpha   90.00
_cell.angle_beta   90.00
_cell.angle_gamma   90.00
#
_symmetry.space_group_name_H-M   'P 1'
#
loop_
_entity.id
_entity.type
_entity.pdbx_description
1 polymer ?
#
loop_
_entity_poly.entity_id
_entity_poly.type
_entity_poly.pdbx_seq_one_letter_code
_entity_poly.pdbx_strand_id
1 'polypeptide(L)'
;MLGIDTELKEALSTLEKQVAANDITGLKSTGHRLYGTAASTGLPFLALLAREIEQLEGPQNTNWLADLLKKTKLEIELVMNLMQQF
;
A
#
# COMPACT_ATOMS: atom_id res chain seq x y z
N MET A 1 8.51 -13.94 12.63
CA MET A 1 7.33 -13.12 12.25
C MET A 1 7.75 -11.68 12.48
N LEU A 2 7.89 -10.89 11.42
CA LEU A 2 8.16 -9.45 11.57
C LEU A 2 6.90 -8.78 12.16
N GLY A 3 7.06 -7.65 12.85
CA GLY A 3 5.92 -6.86 13.28
C GLY A 3 5.18 -6.28 12.09
N ILE A 4 3.85 -6.19 12.18
CA ILE A 4 3.01 -5.59 11.12
C ILE A 4 3.49 -4.17 10.76
N ASP A 5 4.02 -3.41 11.72
CA ASP A 5 4.62 -2.09 11.50
C ASP A 5 5.81 -2.13 10.52
N THR A 6 6.62 -3.18 10.59
CA THR A 6 7.74 -3.40 9.67
C THR A 6 7.22 -3.76 8.29
N GLU A 7 6.22 -4.65 8.20
CA GLU A 7 5.61 -5.03 6.92
C GLU A 7 4.98 -3.83 6.20
N LEU A 8 4.29 -2.96 6.94
CA LEU A 8 3.68 -1.76 6.39
C LEU A 8 4.71 -0.75 5.87
N LYS A 9 5.81 -0.54 6.61
CA LYS A 9 6.93 0.33 6.16
C LYS A 9 7.62 -0.21 4.92
N GLU A 10 7.86 -1.52 4.88
CA GLU A 10 8.47 -2.18 3.72
C GLU A 10 7.57 -2.08 2.49
N ALA A 11 6.27 -2.31 2.66
CA ALA A 11 5.29 -2.18 1.58
C ALA A 11 5.26 -0.76 1.03
N LEU A 12 5.19 0.26 1.90
CA LEU A 12 5.22 1.66 1.49
C LEU A 12 6.51 2.02 0.72
N SER A 13 7.67 1.66 1.26
CA SER A 13 8.95 1.93 0.58
C SER A 13 9.04 1.25 -0.78
N THR A 14 8.49 0.04 -0.89
CA THR A 14 8.46 -0.74 -2.14
C THR A 14 7.53 -0.09 -3.17
N LEU A 15 6.33 0.33 -2.76
CA LEU A 15 5.38 1.04 -3.62
C LEU A 15 5.96 2.34 -4.17
N GLU A 16 6.62 3.15 -3.33
CA GLU A 16 7.26 4.40 -3.76
C GLU A 16 8.35 4.16 -4.82
N LYS A 17 9.19 3.14 -4.63
CA LYS A 17 10.22 2.74 -5.61
C LYS A 17 9.61 2.26 -6.92
N GLN A 18 8.56 1.46 -6.86
CA GLN A 18 7.89 0.89 -8.03
C GLN A 18 7.18 1.96 -8.86
N VAL A 19 6.55 2.96 -8.22
CA VAL A 19 6.00 4.11 -8.95
C VAL A 19 7.11 4.91 -9.62
N ALA A 20 8.21 5.18 -8.93
CA ALA A 20 9.34 5.90 -9.53
C ALA A 20 9.95 5.14 -10.73
N ALA A 21 9.91 3.82 -10.71
CA ALA A 21 10.36 2.94 -11.80
C ALA A 21 9.30 2.66 -12.87
N ASN A 22 8.07 3.17 -12.71
CA ASN A 22 6.91 2.81 -13.54
C ASN A 22 6.67 1.28 -13.65
N ASP A 23 6.96 0.55 -12.57
CA ASP A 23 6.84 -0.91 -12.48
C ASP A 23 5.42 -1.32 -12.07
N ILE A 24 4.49 -1.32 -13.04
CA ILE A 24 3.09 -1.66 -12.80
C ILE A 24 2.93 -3.10 -12.28
N THR A 25 3.71 -4.05 -12.80
CA THR A 25 3.69 -5.45 -12.34
C THR A 25 4.10 -5.54 -10.87
N GLY A 26 5.15 -4.82 -10.50
CA GLY A 26 5.60 -4.68 -9.12
C GLY A 26 4.52 -4.08 -8.23
N LEU A 27 3.88 -2.98 -8.65
CA LEU A 27 2.80 -2.35 -7.89
C LEU A 27 1.68 -3.34 -7.59
N LYS A 28 1.22 -4.09 -8.60
CA LYS A 28 0.16 -5.09 -8.42
C LYS A 28 0.55 -6.17 -7.41
N SER A 29 1.78 -6.67 -7.50
CA SER A 29 2.31 -7.68 -6.57
C SER A 29 2.39 -7.16 -5.13
N THR A 30 2.92 -5.94 -4.95
CA THR A 30 2.98 -5.29 -3.64
C THR A 30 1.59 -4.99 -3.09
N GLY A 31 0.66 -4.52 -3.94
CA GLY A 31 -0.74 -4.30 -3.61
C GLY A 31 -1.43 -5.58 -3.12
N HIS A 32 -1.20 -6.72 -3.80
CA HIS A 32 -1.73 -8.01 -3.37
C HIS A 32 -1.23 -8.43 -1.98
N ARG A 33 0.08 -8.29 -1.73
CA ARG A 33 0.67 -8.58 -0.41
C ARG A 33 0.09 -7.65 0.66
N LEU A 34 0.05 -6.35 0.39
CA LEU A 34 -0.46 -5.35 1.33
C LEU A 34 -1.95 -5.57 1.63
N TYR A 35 -2.74 -5.94 0.63
CA TYR A 35 -4.14 -6.34 0.81
C TYR A 35 -4.25 -7.54 1.74
N GLY A 36 -3.44 -8.59 1.54
CA GLY A 36 -3.44 -9.77 2.40
C GLY A 36 -3.11 -9.44 3.86
N THR A 37 -2.07 -8.62 4.09
CA THR A 37 -1.73 -8.14 5.43
C THR A 37 -2.86 -7.30 6.02
N ALA A 38 -3.35 -6.28 5.30
CA ALA A 38 -4.38 -5.36 5.80
C ALA A 38 -5.72 -6.07 6.10
N ALA A 39 -6.15 -6.98 5.22
CA ALA A 39 -7.39 -7.73 5.40
C ALA A 39 -7.30 -8.71 6.59
N SER A 40 -6.17 -9.39 6.77
CA SER A 40 -5.99 -10.35 7.87
C SER A 40 -5.79 -9.70 9.24
N THR A 41 -5.39 -8.42 9.26
CA THR A 41 -5.09 -7.66 10.49
C THR A 41 -6.17 -6.65 10.87
N GLY A 42 -7.28 -6.59 10.12
CA GLY A 42 -8.42 -5.73 10.44
C GLY A 42 -8.21 -4.26 10.09
N LEU A 43 -7.48 -3.97 9.00
CA LEU A 43 -7.22 -2.63 8.47
C LEU A 43 -8.04 -2.37 7.19
N PRO A 44 -9.37 -2.13 7.28
CA PRO A 44 -10.27 -2.18 6.13
C PRO A 44 -9.99 -1.09 5.08
N PHE A 45 -9.68 0.14 5.49
CA PHE A 45 -9.38 1.22 4.55
C PHE A 45 -8.08 0.98 3.79
N LEU A 46 -7.05 0.50 4.50
CA LEU A 46 -5.81 0.10 3.87
C LEU A 46 -6.00 -1.07 2.90
N ALA A 47 -6.85 -2.05 3.26
CA ALA A 47 -7.17 -3.17 2.38
C ALA A 47 -7.85 -2.69 1.08
N LEU A 48 -8.77 -1.72 1.17
CA LEU A 48 -9.41 -1.13 -0.02
C LEU A 48 -8.40 -0.45 -0.94
N LEU A 49 -7.53 0.40 -0.39
CA LEU A 49 -6.49 1.10 -1.15
C LEU A 49 -5.49 0.12 -1.79
N ALA A 50 -5.06 -0.89 -1.03
CA ALA A 50 -4.16 -1.93 -1.51
C ALA A 50 -4.80 -2.77 -2.64
N ARG A 51 -6.12 -3.01 -2.57
CA ARG A 51 -6.87 -3.71 -3.61
C ARG A 51 -6.95 -2.90 -4.90
N GLU A 52 -7.12 -1.57 -4.82
CA GLU A 52 -7.08 -0.71 -6.00
C GLU A 52 -5.69 -0.75 -6.68
N ILE A 53 -4.61 -0.82 -5.90
CA ILE A 53 -3.24 -0.99 -6.44
C ILE A 53 -3.04 -2.39 -7.04
N GLU A 54 -3.58 -3.44 -6.40
CA GLU A 54 -3.52 -4.81 -6.92
C GLU A 54 -4.21 -4.93 -8.30
N GLN A 55 -5.29 -4.18 -8.49
CA GLN A 55 -6.16 -4.26 -9.67
C GLN A 55 -5.80 -3.26 -10.78
N LEU A 56 -4.61 -2.66 -10.75
CA LEU A 56 -4.16 -1.78 -11.83
C LEU A 56 -4.19 -2.50 -13.20
N GLU A 57 -4.88 -1.89 -14.17
CA GLU A 57 -5.01 -2.38 -15.53
C GLU A 57 -4.60 -1.33 -16.56
N GLY A 58 -3.68 -1.67 -17.46
CA GLY A 58 -3.27 -0.80 -18.55
C GLY A 58 -2.47 0.45 -18.12
N PRO A 59 -2.26 1.40 -19.05
CA PRO A 59 -1.57 2.66 -18.77
C PRO A 59 -2.41 3.48 -17.80
N GLN A 60 -1.85 3.78 -16.63
CA GLN A 60 -2.55 4.55 -15.61
C GLN A 60 -2.46 6.04 -15.87
N ASN A 61 -3.54 6.75 -15.56
CA ASN A 61 -3.45 8.20 -15.40
C ASN A 61 -2.49 8.49 -14.24
N THR A 62 -1.36 9.12 -14.53
CA THR A 62 -0.29 9.41 -13.57
C THR A 62 -0.78 10.20 -12.36
N ASN A 63 -1.75 11.10 -12.53
CA ASN A 63 -2.32 11.87 -11.42
C ASN A 63 -3.15 10.98 -10.49
N TRP A 64 -3.95 10.08 -11.07
CA TRP A 64 -4.77 9.16 -10.27
C TRP A 64 -3.89 8.17 -9.49
N LEU A 65 -2.84 7.63 -10.11
CA LEU A 65 -1.91 6.73 -9.42
C LEU A 65 -1.16 7.45 -8.28
N ALA A 66 -0.77 8.71 -8.50
CA ALA A 66 -0.14 9.53 -7.46
C ALA A 66 -1.09 9.79 -6.28
N ASP A 67 -2.37 10.09 -6.55
CA ASP A 67 -3.38 10.27 -5.51
C ASP A 67 -3.67 8.97 -4.73
N LEU A 68 -3.75 7.83 -5.43
CA LEU A 68 -3.92 6.52 -4.80
C LEU A 68 -2.75 6.19 -3.87
N LEU A 69 -1.51 6.42 -4.32
CA LEU A 69 -0.33 6.24 -3.47
C LEU A 69 -0.33 7.19 -2.27
N LYS A 70 -0.69 8.45 -2.47
CA LYS A 70 -0.77 9.42 -1.38
C LYS A 70 -1.77 8.99 -0.31
N LYS A 71 -2.96 8.52 -0.70
CA LYS A 71 -3.96 7.97 0.21
C LYS A 71 -3.44 6.75 0.96
N THR A 72 -2.80 5.82 0.24
CA THR A 72 -2.21 4.60 0.82
C THR A 72 -1.14 4.94 1.86
N LYS A 73 -0.27 5.90 1.56
CA LYS A 73 0.75 6.40 2.48
C LYS A 73 0.15 6.99 3.75
N LEU A 74 -0.81 7.90 3.62
CA LEU A 74 -1.47 8.53 4.76
C LEU A 74 -2.16 7.52 5.66
N GLU A 75 -2.80 6.51 5.08
CA GLU A 75 -3.44 5.44 5.84
C GLU A 75 -2.41 4.58 6.59
N ILE A 76 -1.30 4.19 5.94
CA ILE A 76 -0.21 3.48 6.60
C ILE A 76 0.38 4.29 7.75
N GLU A 77 0.62 5.59 7.55
CA GLU A 77 1.11 6.50 8.59
C GLU A 77 0.13 6.62 9.76
N LEU A 78 -1.18 6.72 9.48
CA LEU A 78 -2.22 6.73 10.51
C LEU A 78 -2.21 5.44 11.34
N VAL A 79 -2.20 4.27 10.68
CA VAL A 79 -2.17 2.97 11.36
C VAL A 79 -0.92 2.84 12.24
N MET A 80 0.25 3.20 11.72
CA MET A 80 1.50 3.17 12.51
C MET A 80 1.44 4.10 13.72
N ASN A 81 0.88 5.30 13.56
CA ASN A 81 0.72 6.24 14.68
C ASN A 81 -0.23 5.71 15.74
N LEU A 82 -1.34 5.08 15.34
CA LEU A 82 -2.29 4.46 16.27
C LEU A 82 -1.63 3.30 17.03
N MET A 83 -0.85 2.46 16.34
CA MET A 83 -0.13 1.36 16.97
C MET A 83 0.90 1.81 18.02
N GLN A 84 1.51 2.99 17.87
CA GLN A 84 2.47 3.53 18.83
C GLN A 84 1.81 4.12 20.09
N GLN A 85 0.49 4.29 20.09
CA GLN A 85 -0.27 4.83 21.22
C GLN A 85 -0.78 3.75 22.18
N PHE A 86 -0.58 2.47 21.85
CA PHE A 86 -0.96 1.31 22.67
C PHE A 86 0.28 0.48 23.04
#